data_AF-A0A9P4GAP1-F1
#
_entry.id   AF-A0A9P4GAP1-F1
#
_cell.length_a   1.000
_cell.length_b   1.000
_cell.length_c   1.000
_cell.angle_alpha   90.00
_cell.angle_beta   90.00
_cell.angle_gamma   90.00
#
_symmetry.space_group_name_H-M   'P 1'
#
loop_
_entity.id
_entity.type
_entity.pdbx_description
1 polymer ?
#
loop_
_entity_poly.entity_id
_entity_poly.type
_entity_poly.pdbx_seq_one_letter_code
_entity_poly.pdbx_strand_id
1 'polypeptide(L)'
;MVSTAVSPLPPHREPPRPPPPAVAEAEQQWIFTEEELLQAPSIADGMPAEEERTLRRKGVSFILQVGMMLKLPQTTLSTAAVFFNRYLMRMSLKPRQGYKPLHHYQIAATALFLATKVEENCRKMKELVVSCVRVALKDPNKLVDEQTKDFWKWRDTILYSEDVLLESLCFDLNVESPFKTMYDMMKYYAVEHNKKLRNSAWAFLSDSTSTQMCLLFTSRTIAAASLYAGARMAEVSLGEDDGQPWWEVQHVTLRDIRRACNLMADLYEKSPDKDGEPSMYAGLRTPEDGIDFGHTPSMEGMPSTVPEQTQSQSQSQPLANGTGTGGATERGSEEGELDG
;
A
#
# COMPACT_ATOMS: atom_id res chain seq x y z
N MET A 1 -0.94 29.23 -32.86
CA MET A 1 -1.97 28.40 -32.21
C MET A 1 -2.13 27.14 -33.05
N VAL A 2 -1.46 26.05 -32.70
CA VAL A 2 -1.58 24.77 -33.41
C VAL A 2 -2.65 23.98 -32.68
N SER A 3 -3.86 23.98 -33.24
CA SER A 3 -4.96 23.14 -32.77
C SER A 3 -4.63 21.70 -33.12
N THR A 4 -4.27 20.89 -32.12
CA THR A 4 -4.16 19.44 -32.27
C THR A 4 -5.57 18.86 -32.31
N ALA A 5 -6.15 18.84 -33.51
CA ALA A 5 -7.40 18.15 -33.77
C ALA A 5 -7.23 16.65 -33.49
N VAL A 6 -8.00 16.15 -32.52
CA VAL A 6 -8.17 14.71 -32.28
C VAL A 6 -8.78 14.10 -33.55
N SER A 7 -8.13 13.10 -34.13
CA SER A 7 -8.67 12.35 -35.26
C SER A 7 -10.07 11.83 -34.94
N PRO A 8 -11.04 11.87 -35.87
CA PRO A 8 -12.37 11.34 -35.63
C PRO A 8 -12.29 9.86 -35.25
N LEU A 9 -12.98 9.50 -34.17
CA LEU A 9 -13.09 8.12 -33.67
C LEU A 9 -13.55 7.20 -34.82
N PRO A 10 -12.88 6.06 -35.06
CA PRO A 10 -13.30 5.10 -36.08
C PRO A 10 -14.68 4.52 -35.76
N PRO A 11 -15.48 4.11 -36.77
CA PRO A 11 -16.88 3.77 -36.59
C PRO A 11 -17.05 2.47 -35.78
N HIS A 12 -17.89 2.53 -34.76
CA HIS A 12 -18.39 1.44 -33.90
C HIS A 12 -17.34 0.52 -33.28
N ARG A 13 -16.69 0.98 -32.21
CA ARG A 13 -16.20 0.06 -31.18
C ARG A 13 -17.39 -0.35 -30.32
N GLU A 14 -17.56 -1.65 -30.08
CA GLU A 14 -18.60 -2.11 -29.15
C GLU A 14 -18.34 -1.45 -27.79
N PRO A 15 -19.37 -0.82 -27.18
CA PRO A 15 -19.20 -0.14 -25.91
C PRO A 15 -18.69 -1.12 -24.85
N PRO A 16 -17.89 -0.65 -23.89
CA PRO A 16 -17.37 -1.48 -22.82
C PRO A 16 -18.54 -2.16 -22.10
N ARG A 17 -18.54 -3.49 -22.11
CA ARG A 17 -19.52 -4.24 -21.34
C ARG A 17 -19.27 -4.03 -19.85
N PRO A 18 -20.33 -3.88 -19.04
CA PRO A 18 -20.19 -3.93 -17.60
C PRO A 18 -19.61 -5.30 -17.19
N PRO A 19 -18.92 -5.38 -16.04
CA PRO A 19 -18.48 -6.65 -15.50
C PRO A 19 -19.67 -7.62 -15.37
N PRO A 20 -19.50 -8.93 -15.62
CA PRO A 20 -20.54 -9.90 -15.35
C PRO A 20 -21.04 -9.79 -13.90
N PRO A 21 -22.35 -9.93 -13.61
CA PRO A 21 -22.89 -9.71 -12.26
C PRO A 21 -22.18 -10.51 -11.17
N ALA A 22 -21.83 -11.77 -11.43
CA ALA A 22 -21.11 -12.61 -10.48
C ALA A 22 -19.69 -12.10 -10.17
N VAL A 23 -18.99 -11.51 -11.15
CA VAL A 23 -17.66 -10.92 -10.96
C VAL A 23 -17.77 -9.62 -10.17
N ALA A 24 -18.77 -8.79 -10.50
CA ALA A 24 -19.03 -7.55 -9.76
C ALA A 24 -19.39 -7.83 -8.30
N GLU A 25 -20.25 -8.82 -8.03
CA GLU A 25 -20.64 -9.22 -6.68
C GLU A 25 -19.45 -9.76 -5.87
N ALA A 26 -18.63 -10.64 -6.48
CA ALA A 26 -17.42 -11.16 -5.85
C ALA A 26 -16.42 -10.04 -5.51
N GLU A 27 -16.21 -9.08 -6.42
CA GLU A 27 -15.35 -7.92 -6.16
C GLU A 27 -15.93 -7.03 -5.06
N GLN A 28 -17.25 -6.79 -5.06
CA GLN A 28 -17.93 -5.94 -4.10
C GLN A 28 -17.82 -6.44 -2.65
N GLN A 29 -17.70 -7.77 -2.44
CA GLN A 29 -17.43 -8.36 -1.13
C GLN A 29 -16.16 -7.79 -0.45
N TRP A 30 -15.22 -7.29 -1.25
CA TRP A 30 -13.91 -6.82 -0.79
C TRP A 30 -13.74 -5.30 -0.88
N ILE A 31 -14.82 -4.58 -1.18
CA ILE A 31 -14.83 -3.12 -1.17
C ILE A 31 -15.45 -2.65 0.15
N PHE A 32 -14.67 -1.85 0.88
CA PHE A 32 -14.97 -1.36 2.22
C PHE A 32 -15.02 0.16 2.22
N THR A 33 -15.65 0.75 3.24
CA THR A 33 -15.55 2.18 3.51
C THR A 33 -14.27 2.52 4.28
N GLU A 34 -13.88 3.80 4.28
CA GLU A 34 -12.70 4.26 5.04
C GLU A 34 -12.87 4.02 6.54
N GLU A 35 -14.09 4.13 7.06
CA GLU A 35 -14.44 3.84 8.45
C GLU A 35 -14.29 2.34 8.77
N GLU A 36 -14.70 1.45 7.86
CA GLU A 36 -14.53 0.01 8.02
C GLU A 36 -13.05 -0.40 8.01
N LEU A 37 -12.22 0.26 7.19
CA LEU A 37 -10.77 0.09 7.20
C LEU A 37 -10.15 0.48 8.56
N LEU A 38 -10.70 1.47 9.25
CA LEU A 38 -10.28 1.84 10.61
C LEU A 38 -10.74 0.82 11.68
N GLN A 39 -11.59 -0.14 11.31
CA GLN A 39 -12.01 -1.26 12.16
C GLN A 39 -11.35 -2.58 11.74
N ALA A 40 -10.31 -2.55 10.91
CA ALA A 40 -9.57 -3.76 10.54
C ALA A 40 -9.10 -4.52 11.79
N PRO A 41 -9.03 -5.87 11.78
CA PRO A 41 -8.75 -6.69 12.96
C PRO A 41 -7.51 -6.26 13.76
N SER A 42 -6.43 -5.87 13.07
CA SER A 42 -5.22 -5.36 13.73
C SER A 42 -5.49 -4.09 14.55
N ILE A 43 -6.31 -3.18 14.03
CA ILE A 43 -6.67 -1.91 14.68
C ILE A 43 -7.64 -2.17 15.83
N ALA A 44 -8.62 -3.04 15.63
CA ALA A 44 -9.54 -3.47 16.69
C ALA A 44 -8.80 -4.12 17.87
N ASP A 45 -7.71 -4.85 17.61
CA ASP A 45 -6.80 -5.40 18.63
C ASP A 45 -5.82 -4.34 19.21
N GLY A 46 -6.04 -3.07 18.90
CA GLY A 46 -5.33 -1.92 19.47
C GLY A 46 -4.05 -1.52 18.74
N MET A 47 -3.83 -1.92 17.48
CA MET A 47 -2.75 -1.36 16.65
C MET A 47 -3.15 0.05 16.16
N PRO A 48 -2.28 1.07 16.28
CA PRO A 48 -2.52 2.37 15.66
C PRO A 48 -2.72 2.24 14.14
N ALA A 49 -3.68 2.97 13.57
CA ALA A 49 -4.01 2.88 12.14
C ALA A 49 -2.81 3.20 11.22
N GLU A 50 -1.98 4.17 11.59
CA GLU A 50 -0.76 4.51 10.83
C GLU A 50 0.32 3.41 10.90
N GLU A 51 0.42 2.70 12.03
CA GLU A 51 1.31 1.55 12.15
C GLU A 51 0.85 0.42 11.23
N GLU A 52 -0.46 0.12 11.25
CA GLU A 52 -1.08 -0.89 10.39
C GLU A 52 -0.85 -0.59 8.91
N ARG A 53 -1.11 0.65 8.48
CA ARG A 53 -0.88 1.14 7.13
C ARG A 53 0.59 1.03 6.72
N THR A 54 1.51 1.32 7.66
CA THR A 54 2.96 1.16 7.44
C THR A 54 3.36 -0.30 7.25
N LEU A 55 2.81 -1.22 8.05
CA LEU A 55 3.06 -2.65 7.92
C LEU A 55 2.49 -3.21 6.61
N ARG A 56 1.32 -2.75 6.18
CA ARG A 56 0.76 -3.09 4.86
C ARG A 56 1.70 -2.67 3.74
N ARG A 57 2.14 -1.42 3.75
CA ARG A 57 3.08 -0.89 2.74
C ARG A 57 4.39 -1.68 2.71
N LYS A 58 4.94 -2.03 3.88
CA LYS A 58 6.13 -2.89 3.97
C LYS A 58 5.87 -4.29 3.40
N GLY A 59 4.72 -4.89 3.70
CA GLY A 59 4.31 -6.19 3.16
C GLY A 59 4.21 -6.17 1.63
N VAL A 60 3.55 -5.17 1.05
CA VAL A 60 3.47 -5.03 -0.41
C VAL A 60 4.84 -4.73 -1.02
N SER A 61 5.64 -3.85 -0.42
CA SER A 61 7.00 -3.59 -0.90
C SER A 61 7.87 -4.86 -0.93
N PHE A 62 7.72 -5.72 0.08
CA PHE A 62 8.35 -7.04 0.11
C PHE A 62 7.87 -7.93 -1.05
N ILE A 63 6.56 -7.97 -1.33
CA ILE A 63 6.01 -8.70 -2.50
C ILE A 63 6.65 -8.22 -3.80
N LEU A 64 6.73 -6.90 -4.00
CA LEU A 64 7.31 -6.31 -5.20
C LEU A 64 8.80 -6.65 -5.35
N GLN A 65 9.57 -6.56 -4.26
CA GLN A 65 11.00 -6.87 -4.27
C GLN A 65 11.28 -8.34 -4.57
N VAL A 66 10.58 -9.27 -3.89
CA VAL A 66 10.69 -10.70 -4.17
C VAL A 66 10.24 -11.00 -5.60
N GLY A 67 9.16 -10.37 -6.04
CA GLY A 67 8.62 -10.46 -7.39
C GLY A 67 9.62 -10.08 -8.48
N MET A 68 10.33 -8.96 -8.31
CA MET A 68 11.38 -8.53 -9.22
C MET A 68 12.54 -9.52 -9.29
N MET A 69 12.98 -10.07 -8.15
CA MET A 69 14.04 -11.09 -8.12
C MET A 69 13.62 -12.37 -8.86
N LEU A 70 12.34 -12.75 -8.76
CA LEU A 70 11.75 -13.91 -9.44
C LEU A 70 11.30 -13.63 -10.88
N LYS A 71 11.45 -12.37 -11.35
CA LYS A 71 10.99 -11.90 -12.66
C LYS A 71 9.52 -12.25 -12.90
N LEU A 72 8.67 -11.96 -11.91
CA LEU A 72 7.22 -12.17 -12.02
C LEU A 72 6.54 -10.98 -12.72
N PRO A 73 5.48 -11.21 -13.52
CA PRO A 73 4.71 -10.13 -14.14
C PRO A 73 4.05 -9.23 -13.10
N GLN A 74 3.87 -7.94 -13.44
CA GLN A 74 3.20 -6.96 -12.55
C GLN A 74 1.76 -7.37 -12.20
N THR A 75 1.06 -8.09 -13.09
CA THR A 75 -0.28 -8.61 -12.83
C THR A 75 -0.26 -9.59 -11.65
N THR A 76 0.69 -10.52 -11.62
CA THR A 76 0.87 -11.46 -10.50
C THR A 76 1.21 -10.75 -9.20
N LEU A 77 2.03 -9.71 -9.26
CA LEU A 77 2.37 -8.91 -8.07
C LEU A 77 1.17 -8.12 -7.55
N SER A 78 0.35 -7.59 -8.45
CA SER A 78 -0.91 -6.94 -8.12
C SER A 78 -1.86 -7.91 -7.41
N THR A 79 -2.05 -9.12 -7.96
CA THR A 79 -2.89 -10.17 -7.36
C THR A 79 -2.39 -10.56 -5.96
N ALA A 80 -1.08 -10.72 -5.78
CA ALA A 80 -0.48 -10.97 -4.48
C ALA A 80 -0.73 -9.83 -3.47
N ALA A 81 -0.62 -8.57 -3.91
CA ALA A 81 -0.90 -7.41 -3.06
C ALA A 81 -2.39 -7.35 -2.64
N VAL A 82 -3.31 -7.73 -3.53
CA VAL A 82 -4.75 -7.84 -3.24
C VAL A 82 -4.99 -8.93 -2.20
N PHE A 83 -4.47 -10.14 -2.40
CA PHE A 83 -4.61 -11.24 -1.43
C PHE A 83 -4.07 -10.86 -0.05
N PHE A 84 -2.90 -10.24 -0.01
CA PHE A 84 -2.31 -9.75 1.23
C PHE A 84 -3.19 -8.71 1.94
N ASN A 85 -3.73 -7.74 1.20
CA ASN A 85 -4.59 -6.72 1.79
C ASN A 85 -5.94 -7.28 2.27
N ARG A 86 -6.56 -8.17 1.47
CA ARG A 86 -7.82 -8.87 1.83
C ARG A 86 -7.64 -9.74 3.07
N TYR A 87 -6.53 -10.47 3.18
CA TYR A 87 -6.20 -11.27 4.37
C TYR A 87 -6.19 -10.41 5.63
N LEU A 88 -5.60 -9.23 5.58
CA LEU A 88 -5.51 -8.32 6.73
C LEU A 88 -6.83 -7.62 7.07
N MET A 89 -7.89 -7.79 6.28
CA MET A 89 -9.26 -7.43 6.68
C MET A 89 -9.94 -8.53 7.51
N ARG A 90 -9.37 -9.73 7.58
CA ARG A 90 -9.90 -10.87 8.35
C ARG A 90 -9.01 -11.28 9.51
N MET A 91 -7.71 -11.03 9.40
CA MET A 91 -6.70 -11.51 10.34
C MET A 91 -5.90 -10.34 10.94
N SER A 92 -5.64 -10.44 12.24
CA SER A 92 -4.88 -9.44 12.98
C SER A 92 -3.37 -9.69 12.90
N LEU A 93 -2.59 -8.61 12.86
CA LEU A 93 -1.14 -8.62 13.02
C LEU A 93 -0.70 -8.58 14.49
N LYS A 94 -1.63 -8.38 15.43
CA LYS A 94 -1.33 -8.35 16.86
C LYS A 94 -1.49 -9.71 17.53
N PRO A 95 -0.58 -10.06 18.46
CA PRO A 95 -0.73 -11.25 19.28
C PRO A 95 -1.88 -11.08 20.27
N ARG A 96 -2.68 -12.14 20.45
CA ARG A 96 -3.71 -12.25 21.48
C ARG A 96 -3.67 -13.63 22.12
N GLN A 97 -4.38 -13.82 23.22
CA GLN A 97 -4.39 -15.12 23.90
C GLN A 97 -4.87 -16.23 22.95
N GLY A 98 -4.05 -17.27 22.76
CA GLY A 98 -4.36 -18.38 21.86
C GLY A 98 -4.18 -18.10 20.36
N TYR A 99 -3.74 -16.90 19.95
CA TYR A 99 -3.47 -16.58 18.55
C TYR A 99 -2.11 -15.90 18.41
N LYS A 100 -1.24 -16.54 17.63
CA LYS A 100 0.08 -16.02 17.27
C LYS A 100 0.04 -15.57 15.81
N PRO A 101 0.02 -14.25 15.52
CA PRO A 101 0.00 -13.76 14.16
C PRO A 101 1.31 -14.10 13.45
N LEU A 102 1.20 -14.28 12.14
CA LEU A 102 2.36 -14.34 11.27
C LEU A 102 2.96 -12.95 11.10
N HIS A 103 4.27 -12.90 10.88
CA HIS A 103 4.92 -11.65 10.49
C HIS A 103 4.40 -11.20 9.11
N HIS A 104 4.24 -9.89 8.89
CA HIS A 104 3.71 -9.35 7.63
C HIS A 104 4.48 -9.84 6.38
N TYR A 105 5.79 -10.04 6.45
CA TYR A 105 6.56 -10.65 5.34
C TYR A 105 6.25 -12.13 5.10
N GLN A 106 5.89 -12.90 6.12
CA GLN A 106 5.50 -14.31 5.95
C GLN A 106 4.12 -14.40 5.26
N ILE A 107 3.19 -13.53 5.66
CA ILE A 107 1.88 -13.40 4.99
C ILE A 107 2.08 -12.97 3.54
N ALA A 108 2.91 -11.95 3.31
CA ALA A 108 3.25 -11.45 1.97
C ALA A 108 3.89 -12.52 1.06
N ALA A 109 4.82 -13.33 1.59
CA ALA A 109 5.41 -14.44 0.85
C ALA A 109 4.37 -15.51 0.50
N THR A 110 3.46 -15.81 1.43
CA THR A 110 2.36 -16.78 1.22
C THR A 110 1.39 -16.27 0.16
N ALA A 111 1.01 -14.99 0.21
CA ALA A 111 0.18 -14.34 -0.80
C ALA A 111 0.83 -14.34 -2.18
N LEU A 112 2.13 -14.08 -2.27
CA LEU A 112 2.88 -14.16 -3.52
C LEU A 112 2.93 -15.59 -4.06
N PHE A 113 3.22 -16.57 -3.20
CA PHE A 113 3.23 -17.98 -3.58
C PHE A 113 1.88 -18.41 -4.14
N LEU A 114 0.78 -18.09 -3.46
CA LEU A 114 -0.58 -18.38 -3.92
C LEU A 114 -0.89 -17.69 -5.25
N ALA A 115 -0.58 -16.39 -5.38
CA ALA A 115 -0.79 -15.62 -6.61
C ALA A 115 -0.03 -16.21 -7.81
N THR A 116 1.21 -16.73 -7.61
CA THR A 116 1.95 -17.37 -8.71
C THR A 116 1.26 -18.62 -9.25
N LYS A 117 0.47 -19.32 -8.41
CA LYS A 117 -0.31 -20.48 -8.83
C LYS A 117 -1.57 -20.05 -9.56
N VAL A 118 -2.32 -19.11 -8.97
CA VAL A 118 -3.57 -18.58 -9.56
C VAL A 118 -3.33 -17.95 -10.94
N GLU A 119 -2.21 -17.25 -11.10
CA GLU A 119 -1.87 -16.54 -12.35
C GLU A 119 -1.05 -17.41 -13.32
N GLU A 120 -0.89 -18.72 -13.06
CA GLU A 120 -0.11 -19.64 -13.89
C GLU A 120 1.36 -19.19 -14.13
N ASN A 121 1.92 -18.47 -13.16
CA ASN A 121 3.28 -17.93 -13.17
C ASN A 121 4.18 -18.61 -12.12
N CYS A 122 3.97 -19.91 -11.91
CA CYS A 122 4.63 -20.69 -10.87
C CYS A 122 6.16 -20.55 -10.89
N ARG A 123 6.76 -20.58 -9.69
CA ARG A 123 8.21 -20.64 -9.49
C ARG A 123 8.54 -21.81 -8.57
N LYS A 124 9.76 -22.33 -8.65
CA LYS A 124 10.20 -23.39 -7.74
C LYS A 124 10.20 -22.86 -6.31
N MET A 125 9.66 -23.63 -5.37
CA MET A 125 9.61 -23.27 -3.96
C MET A 125 10.99 -22.82 -3.43
N LYS A 126 12.06 -23.50 -3.85
CA LYS A 126 13.43 -23.14 -3.52
C LYS A 126 13.78 -21.71 -3.92
N GLU A 127 13.49 -21.31 -5.15
CA GLU A 127 13.80 -19.98 -5.68
C GLU A 127 13.00 -18.89 -4.94
N LEU A 128 11.73 -19.18 -4.65
CA LEU A 128 10.86 -18.28 -3.90
C LEU A 128 11.39 -18.06 -2.48
N VAL A 129 11.69 -19.13 -1.75
CA VAL A 129 12.21 -19.05 -0.38
C VAL A 129 13.56 -18.32 -0.33
N VAL A 130 14.48 -18.64 -1.25
CA VAL A 130 15.78 -17.94 -1.34
C VAL A 130 15.58 -16.44 -1.56
N SER A 131 14.65 -16.06 -2.44
CA SER A 131 14.33 -14.65 -2.71
C SER A 131 13.69 -13.98 -1.49
N CYS A 132 12.74 -14.64 -0.82
CA CYS A 132 12.14 -14.15 0.41
C CYS A 132 13.17 -13.88 1.51
N VAL A 133 14.10 -14.80 1.75
CA VAL A 133 15.16 -14.64 2.77
C VAL A 133 16.08 -13.46 2.43
N ARG A 134 16.54 -13.37 1.18
CA ARG A 134 17.42 -12.28 0.73
C ARG A 134 16.78 -10.91 0.90
N VAL A 135 15.50 -10.79 0.51
CA VAL A 135 14.75 -9.54 0.67
C VAL A 135 14.48 -9.23 2.14
N ALA A 136 14.07 -10.22 2.93
CA ALA A 136 13.76 -10.02 4.36
C ALA A 136 14.99 -9.57 5.16
N LEU A 137 16.17 -10.12 4.84
CA LEU A 137 17.44 -9.77 5.47
C LEU A 137 18.12 -8.54 4.84
N LYS A 138 17.58 -8.02 3.73
CA LYS A 138 18.21 -6.97 2.91
C LYS A 138 19.64 -7.33 2.48
N ASP A 139 19.87 -8.61 2.21
CA ASP A 139 21.15 -9.16 1.77
C ASP A 139 20.94 -9.96 0.47
N PRO A 140 21.14 -9.33 -0.70
CA PRO A 140 20.95 -9.99 -2.00
C PRO A 140 21.89 -11.16 -2.25
N ASN A 141 23.05 -11.18 -1.58
CA ASN A 141 24.10 -12.17 -1.80
C ASN A 141 24.09 -13.28 -0.75
N LYS A 142 23.12 -13.27 0.18
CA LYS A 142 22.96 -14.32 1.18
C LYS A 142 22.89 -15.68 0.50
N LEU A 143 23.80 -16.57 0.92
CA LEU A 143 23.76 -17.98 0.57
C LEU A 143 22.67 -18.64 1.42
N VAL A 144 21.63 -19.10 0.74
CA VAL A 144 20.48 -19.78 1.34
C VAL A 144 20.31 -21.07 0.57
N ASP A 145 20.34 -22.18 1.29
CA ASP A 145 20.19 -23.52 0.74
C ASP A 145 19.28 -24.38 1.63
N GLU A 146 19.04 -25.61 1.18
CA GLU A 146 18.24 -26.61 1.90
C GLU A 146 18.93 -27.16 3.17
N GLN A 147 20.09 -26.63 3.56
CA GLN A 147 20.75 -26.95 4.82
C GLN A 147 20.57 -25.82 5.85
N THR A 148 20.19 -24.63 5.37
CA THR A 148 20.02 -23.44 6.21
C THR A 148 18.69 -23.49 6.96
N LYS A 149 18.71 -23.22 8.28
CA LYS A 149 17.48 -23.18 9.11
C LYS A 149 16.42 -22.20 8.59
N ASP A 150 16.86 -21.04 8.08
CA ASP A 150 15.96 -20.03 7.51
C ASP A 150 15.18 -20.55 6.30
N PHE A 151 15.78 -21.40 5.48
CA PHE A 151 15.11 -22.00 4.33
C PHE A 151 13.88 -22.80 4.75
N TRP A 152 14.08 -23.75 5.68
CA TRP A 152 13.00 -24.61 6.18
C TRP A 152 11.95 -23.79 6.92
N LYS A 153 12.37 -22.83 7.75
CA LYS A 153 11.43 -21.95 8.45
C LYS A 153 10.51 -21.21 7.49
N TRP A 154 11.04 -20.57 6.45
CA TRP A 154 10.24 -19.84 5.46
C TRP A 154 9.36 -20.78 4.65
N ARG A 155 9.92 -21.88 4.15
CA ARG A 155 9.17 -22.87 3.37
C ARG A 155 7.99 -23.45 4.14
N ASP A 156 8.24 -23.92 5.35
CA ASP A 156 7.22 -24.57 6.18
C ASP A 156 6.17 -23.56 6.62
N THR A 157 6.57 -22.31 6.89
CA THR A 157 5.60 -21.23 7.15
C THR A 157 4.72 -20.98 5.94
N ILE A 158 5.29 -20.85 4.73
CA ILE A 158 4.52 -20.57 3.51
C ILE A 158 3.52 -21.70 3.23
N LEU A 159 3.96 -22.96 3.32
CA LEU A 159 3.10 -24.11 3.08
C LEU A 159 1.99 -24.23 4.13
N TYR A 160 2.31 -24.08 5.42
CA TYR A 160 1.33 -24.14 6.49
C TYR A 160 0.31 -23.00 6.42
N SER A 161 0.77 -21.80 6.05
CA SER A 161 -0.08 -20.60 6.03
C SER A 161 -0.93 -20.50 4.76
N GLU A 162 -0.67 -21.35 3.76
CA GLU A 162 -1.40 -21.33 2.50
C GLU A 162 -2.89 -21.62 2.72
N ASP A 163 -3.20 -22.70 3.44
CA ASP A 163 -4.58 -23.10 3.72
C ASP A 163 -5.32 -22.01 4.51
N VAL A 164 -4.64 -21.43 5.50
CA VAL A 164 -5.18 -20.31 6.31
C VAL A 164 -5.48 -19.09 5.43
N LEU A 165 -4.60 -18.78 4.47
CA LEU A 165 -4.80 -17.68 3.53
C LEU A 165 -5.99 -17.98 2.59
N LEU A 166 -6.10 -19.19 2.05
CA LEU A 166 -7.21 -19.61 1.19
C LEU A 166 -8.56 -19.49 1.90
N GLU A 167 -8.65 -19.99 3.13
CA GLU A 167 -9.85 -19.89 3.96
C GLU A 167 -10.20 -18.43 4.29
N SER A 168 -9.20 -17.61 4.61
CA SER A 168 -9.39 -16.19 4.91
C SER A 168 -9.87 -15.39 3.69
N LEU A 169 -9.51 -15.83 2.48
CA LEU A 169 -9.99 -15.27 1.21
C LEU A 169 -11.33 -15.87 0.77
N CYS A 170 -11.93 -16.75 1.56
CA CYS A 170 -13.15 -17.48 1.20
C CYS A 170 -13.04 -18.20 -0.15
N PHE A 171 -11.82 -18.63 -0.53
CA PHE A 171 -11.50 -19.19 -1.84
C PHE A 171 -11.86 -18.28 -3.04
N ASP A 172 -12.06 -16.97 -2.81
CA ASP A 172 -12.21 -15.98 -3.87
C ASP A 172 -10.84 -15.57 -4.43
N LEU A 173 -10.37 -16.39 -5.36
CA LEU A 173 -9.07 -16.24 -6.01
C LEU A 173 -9.15 -15.46 -7.33
N ASN A 174 -10.36 -15.15 -7.82
CA ASN A 174 -10.54 -14.44 -9.08
C ASN A 174 -10.39 -12.94 -8.88
N VAL A 175 -9.15 -12.45 -8.99
CA VAL A 175 -8.85 -11.03 -8.89
C VAL A 175 -8.85 -10.40 -10.28
N GLU A 176 -9.78 -9.49 -10.53
CA GLU A 176 -9.77 -8.67 -11.73
C GLU A 176 -8.50 -7.80 -11.76
N SER A 177 -7.86 -7.69 -12.92
CA SER A 177 -6.62 -6.93 -13.05
C SER A 177 -6.91 -5.48 -13.47
N PRO A 178 -6.57 -4.49 -12.64
CA PRO A 178 -6.67 -3.08 -13.05
C PRO A 178 -5.77 -2.78 -14.26
N PHE A 179 -4.63 -3.48 -14.40
CA PHE A 179 -3.67 -3.28 -15.50
C PHE A 179 -4.26 -3.68 -16.84
N LYS A 180 -4.92 -4.84 -16.88
CA LYS A 180 -5.62 -5.32 -18.08
C LYS A 180 -6.77 -4.38 -18.42
N THR A 181 -7.58 -4.03 -17.44
CA THR A 181 -8.73 -3.13 -17.60
C THR A 181 -8.32 -1.76 -18.14
N MET A 182 -7.26 -1.16 -17.59
CA MET A 182 -6.73 0.13 -18.05
C MET A 182 -6.23 0.05 -19.50
N TYR A 183 -5.53 -1.02 -19.87
CA TYR A 183 -5.04 -1.19 -21.24
C TYR A 183 -6.16 -1.41 -22.26
N ASP A 184 -7.22 -2.12 -21.87
CA ASP A 184 -8.41 -2.30 -22.69
C ASP A 184 -9.17 -0.97 -22.87
N MET A 185 -9.24 -0.12 -21.83
CA MET A 185 -9.75 1.26 -21.95
C MET A 185 -8.91 2.08 -22.94
N MET A 186 -7.58 2.01 -22.87
CA MET A 186 -6.71 2.74 -23.82
C MET A 186 -6.95 2.33 -25.27
N LYS A 187 -7.10 1.02 -25.54
CA LYS A 187 -7.46 0.51 -26.86
C LYS A 187 -8.82 1.00 -27.32
N TYR A 188 -9.81 1.02 -26.41
CA TYR A 188 -11.15 1.51 -26.71
C TYR A 188 -11.15 2.98 -27.15
N TYR A 189 -10.26 3.81 -26.60
CA TYR A 189 -10.13 5.23 -26.98
C TYR A 189 -9.05 5.51 -28.04
N ALA A 190 -8.38 4.48 -28.59
CA ALA A 190 -7.30 4.63 -29.57
C ALA A 190 -6.09 5.45 -29.06
N VAL A 191 -5.82 5.40 -27.76
CA VAL A 191 -4.74 6.16 -27.12
C VAL A 191 -3.58 5.29 -26.64
N GLU A 192 -3.61 3.98 -26.93
CA GLU A 192 -2.61 2.99 -26.51
C GLU A 192 -1.20 3.29 -27.03
N HIS A 193 -1.10 3.98 -28.17
CA HIS A 193 0.18 4.35 -28.79
C HIS A 193 0.82 5.58 -28.14
N ASN A 194 0.07 6.38 -27.38
CA ASN A 194 0.62 7.53 -26.66
C ASN A 194 1.49 7.07 -25.49
N LYS A 195 2.81 7.07 -25.71
CA LYS A 195 3.81 6.60 -24.74
C LYS A 195 3.79 7.41 -23.44
N LYS A 196 3.60 8.74 -23.50
CA LYS A 196 3.56 9.61 -22.31
C LYS A 196 2.37 9.26 -21.42
N LEU A 197 1.18 9.15 -22.04
CA LEU A 197 -0.04 8.72 -21.36
C LEU A 197 0.11 7.33 -20.74
N ARG A 198 0.53 6.34 -21.54
CA ARG A 198 0.65 4.96 -21.10
C ARG A 198 1.61 4.81 -19.92
N ASN A 199 2.77 5.46 -19.98
CA ASN A 199 3.76 5.41 -18.90
C ASN A 199 3.24 6.09 -17.63
N SER A 200 2.57 7.23 -17.76
CA SER A 200 2.03 7.98 -16.60
C SER A 200 0.89 7.21 -15.92
N ALA A 201 -0.05 6.66 -16.70
CA ALA A 201 -1.12 5.82 -16.17
C ALA A 201 -0.57 4.53 -15.53
N TRP A 202 0.42 3.89 -16.16
CA TRP A 202 1.07 2.70 -15.59
C TRP A 202 1.78 3.00 -14.27
N ALA A 203 2.45 4.14 -14.16
CA ALA A 203 3.10 4.57 -12.92
C ALA A 203 2.09 4.77 -11.79
N PHE A 204 0.99 5.51 -12.05
CA PHE A 204 -0.11 5.67 -11.10
C PHE A 204 -0.64 4.31 -10.63
N LEU A 205 -0.86 3.40 -11.57
CA LEU A 205 -1.42 2.09 -11.27
C LEU A 205 -0.46 1.22 -10.45
N SER A 206 0.84 1.27 -10.76
CA SER A 206 1.88 0.58 -10.00
C SER A 206 1.94 1.08 -8.56
N ASP A 207 1.88 2.39 -8.37
CA ASP A 207 1.89 3.00 -7.04
C ASP A 207 0.63 2.67 -6.24
N SER A 208 -0.52 2.58 -6.93
CA SER A 208 -1.78 2.18 -6.30
C SER A 208 -1.74 0.80 -5.63
N THR A 209 -0.95 -0.13 -6.17
CA THR A 209 -0.78 -1.45 -5.56
C THR A 209 -0.14 -1.39 -4.17
N SER A 210 0.67 -0.36 -3.89
CA SER A 210 1.33 -0.14 -2.59
C SER A 210 0.42 0.51 -1.55
N THR A 211 -0.86 0.69 -1.87
CA THR A 211 -1.87 1.34 -1.03
C THR A 211 -3.04 0.39 -0.74
N GLN A 212 -4.00 0.85 0.06
CA GLN A 212 -5.24 0.12 0.33
C GLN A 212 -6.33 0.35 -0.73
N MET A 213 -6.00 0.96 -1.88
CA MET A 213 -6.99 1.26 -2.94
C MET A 213 -7.75 0.03 -3.43
N CYS A 214 -7.11 -1.14 -3.46
CA CYS A 214 -7.76 -2.41 -3.82
C CYS A 214 -8.85 -2.87 -2.85
N LEU A 215 -8.98 -2.21 -1.69
CA LEU A 215 -10.04 -2.43 -0.71
C LEU A 215 -11.09 -1.32 -0.70
N LEU A 216 -10.86 -0.21 -1.43
CA LEU A 216 -11.72 0.97 -1.45
C LEU A 216 -12.45 1.16 -2.78
N PHE A 217 -11.84 0.68 -3.86
CA PHE A 217 -12.33 0.89 -5.23
C PHE A 217 -12.24 -0.40 -6.02
N THR A 218 -13.19 -0.60 -6.93
CA THR A 218 -13.15 -1.71 -7.89
C THR A 218 -11.96 -1.56 -8.83
N SER A 219 -11.51 -2.68 -9.41
CA SER A 219 -10.39 -2.74 -10.34
C SER A 219 -10.60 -1.83 -11.55
N ARG A 220 -11.86 -1.71 -12.00
CA ARG A 220 -12.29 -0.81 -13.06
C ARG A 220 -12.19 0.67 -12.66
N THR A 221 -12.58 1.02 -11.44
CA THR A 221 -12.42 2.39 -10.91
C THR A 221 -10.95 2.77 -10.76
N ILE A 222 -10.10 1.86 -10.26
CA ILE A 222 -8.64 2.09 -10.15
C ILE A 222 -8.03 2.27 -11.55
N ALA A 223 -8.43 1.44 -12.52
CA ALA A 223 -8.01 1.56 -13.91
C ALA A 223 -8.42 2.91 -14.52
N ALA A 224 -9.67 3.32 -14.34
CA ALA A 224 -10.17 4.61 -14.82
C ALA A 224 -9.46 5.79 -14.14
N ALA A 225 -9.21 5.72 -12.83
CA ALA A 225 -8.45 6.75 -12.10
C ALA A 225 -7.01 6.87 -12.62
N SER A 226 -6.35 5.74 -12.93
CA SER A 226 -5.02 5.74 -13.51
C SER A 226 -4.99 6.35 -14.91
N LEU A 227 -6.00 6.05 -15.74
CA LEU A 227 -6.14 6.64 -17.07
C LEU A 227 -6.43 8.14 -16.99
N TYR A 228 -7.30 8.56 -16.07
CA TYR A 228 -7.62 9.96 -15.81
C TYR A 228 -6.39 10.76 -15.36
N ALA A 229 -5.64 10.26 -14.37
CA ALA A 229 -4.40 10.89 -13.91
C ALA A 229 -3.35 10.96 -15.03
N GLY A 230 -3.15 9.86 -15.75
CA GLY A 230 -2.22 9.80 -16.88
C GLY A 230 -2.62 10.77 -18.02
N ALA A 231 -3.91 10.90 -18.30
CA ALA A 231 -4.44 11.81 -19.33
C ALA A 231 -4.17 13.27 -18.96
N ARG A 232 -4.38 13.65 -17.70
CA ARG A 232 -4.05 14.99 -17.20
C ARG A 232 -2.55 15.29 -17.31
N MET A 233 -1.69 14.37 -16.88
CA MET A 233 -0.23 14.55 -16.97
C MET A 233 0.29 14.60 -18.41
N ALA A 234 -0.35 13.84 -19.30
CA ALA A 234 -0.01 13.81 -20.72
C ALA A 234 -0.67 14.93 -21.53
N GLU A 235 -1.52 15.75 -20.92
CA GLU A 235 -2.33 16.79 -21.57
C GLU A 235 -3.20 16.21 -22.71
N VAL A 236 -3.72 15.00 -22.51
CA VAL A 236 -4.58 14.31 -23.46
C VAL A 236 -6.03 14.45 -23.02
N SER A 237 -6.89 14.93 -23.93
CA SER A 237 -8.33 14.88 -23.74
C SER A 237 -8.88 13.60 -24.33
N LEU A 238 -9.56 12.80 -23.51
CA LEU A 238 -10.34 11.66 -23.98
C LEU A 238 -11.69 12.20 -24.46
N GLY A 239 -12.07 11.86 -25.70
CA GLY A 239 -13.30 12.36 -26.31
C GLY A 239 -14.57 11.89 -25.60
N GLU A 240 -15.66 12.60 -25.82
CA GLU A 240 -17.01 12.16 -25.46
C GLU A 240 -17.51 11.15 -26.49
N ASP A 241 -18.27 10.16 -26.02
CA ASP A 241 -18.93 9.17 -26.88
C ASP A 241 -20.44 9.34 -26.69
N ASP A 242 -21.17 9.62 -27.78
CA ASP A 242 -22.61 9.88 -27.77
C ASP A 242 -23.09 10.95 -26.76
N GLY A 243 -22.27 11.99 -26.54
CA GLY A 243 -22.56 13.08 -25.60
C GLY A 243 -22.39 12.71 -24.12
N GLN A 244 -21.89 11.51 -23.83
CA GLN A 244 -21.53 11.08 -22.48
C GLN A 244 -20.03 11.24 -22.24
N PRO A 245 -19.61 11.69 -21.05
CA PRO A 245 -18.21 11.68 -20.68
C PRO A 245 -17.63 10.26 -20.70
N TRP A 246 -16.36 10.13 -21.07
CA TRP A 246 -15.72 8.83 -21.29
C TRP A 246 -15.77 7.91 -20.06
N TRP A 247 -15.74 8.43 -18.83
CA TRP A 247 -15.81 7.61 -17.62
C TRP A 247 -17.18 6.94 -17.43
N GLU A 248 -18.27 7.57 -17.87
CA GLU A 248 -19.62 7.00 -17.77
C GLU A 248 -19.80 5.84 -18.75
N VAL A 249 -19.21 5.94 -19.94
CA VAL A 249 -19.11 4.85 -20.91
C VAL A 249 -18.37 3.63 -20.33
N GLN A 250 -17.45 3.87 -19.40
CA GLN A 250 -16.74 2.83 -18.67
C GLN A 250 -17.49 2.30 -17.44
N HIS A 251 -18.69 2.81 -17.13
CA HIS A 251 -19.46 2.49 -15.93
C HIS A 251 -18.76 2.90 -14.62
N VAL A 252 -18.06 4.06 -14.64
CA VAL A 252 -17.37 4.62 -13.46
C VAL A 252 -17.83 6.06 -13.23
N THR A 253 -17.99 6.45 -11.97
CA THR A 253 -18.36 7.83 -11.62
C THR A 253 -17.14 8.74 -11.53
N LEU A 254 -17.28 9.99 -11.94
CA LEU A 254 -16.22 11.00 -11.78
C LEU A 254 -15.84 11.20 -10.31
N ARG A 255 -16.83 11.08 -9.41
CA ARG A 255 -16.61 11.19 -7.96
C ARG A 255 -15.62 10.14 -7.48
N ASP A 256 -15.80 8.88 -7.86
CA ASP A 256 -14.92 7.80 -7.39
C ASP A 256 -13.52 7.89 -8.03
N ILE A 257 -13.43 8.36 -9.28
CA ILE A 257 -12.15 8.68 -9.93
C ILE A 257 -11.39 9.77 -9.15
N ARG A 258 -12.07 10.87 -8.81
CA ARG A 258 -11.46 11.98 -8.04
C ARG A 258 -11.05 11.53 -6.65
N ARG A 259 -11.88 10.76 -5.94
CA ARG A 259 -11.55 10.18 -4.64
C ARG A 259 -10.29 9.31 -4.72
N ALA A 260 -10.22 8.43 -5.72
CA ALA A 260 -9.06 7.57 -5.95
C ALA A 260 -7.78 8.39 -6.23
N CYS A 261 -7.86 9.45 -7.03
CA CYS A 261 -6.72 10.34 -7.30
C CYS A 261 -6.31 11.18 -6.07
N ASN A 262 -7.28 11.71 -5.31
CA ASN A 262 -7.04 12.49 -4.09
C ASN A 262 -6.35 11.62 -3.02
N LEU A 263 -6.83 10.38 -2.81
CA LEU A 263 -6.20 9.44 -1.89
C LEU A 263 -4.73 9.19 -2.25
N MET A 264 -4.43 9.06 -3.53
CA MET A 264 -3.05 8.91 -4.00
C MET A 264 -2.22 10.16 -3.72
N ALA A 265 -2.75 11.35 -4.02
CA ALA A 265 -2.07 12.62 -3.77
C ALA A 265 -1.73 12.80 -2.28
N ASP A 266 -2.67 12.54 -1.38
CA ASP A 266 -2.47 12.67 0.07
C ASP A 266 -1.36 11.75 0.61
N LEU A 267 -1.17 10.56 0.00
CA LEU A 267 -0.12 9.62 0.41
C LEU A 267 1.29 10.11 0.03
N TYR A 268 1.40 10.83 -1.09
CA TYR A 268 2.67 11.40 -1.57
C TYR A 268 2.96 12.77 -1.00
N GLU A 269 1.96 13.60 -0.69
CA GLU A 269 2.17 14.88 0.03
C GLU A 269 2.73 14.64 1.45
N LYS A 270 2.32 13.55 2.11
CA LYS A 270 2.80 13.16 3.45
C LYS A 270 4.17 12.46 3.43
N SER A 271 4.70 12.13 2.26
CA SER A 271 5.99 11.47 2.09
C SER A 271 6.95 12.44 1.40
N PRO A 272 7.91 13.08 2.10
CA PRO A 272 8.79 14.06 1.44
C PRO A 272 9.54 13.39 0.29
N ASP A 273 9.49 14.02 -0.89
CA ASP A 273 10.21 13.59 -2.09
C ASP A 273 11.69 13.43 -1.73
N LYS A 274 12.23 12.22 -1.93
CA LYS A 274 13.67 11.97 -1.69
C LYS A 274 14.56 12.66 -2.71
N ASP A 275 14.00 13.12 -3.84
CA ASP A 275 14.78 13.52 -5.02
C ASP A 275 14.44 14.93 -5.55
N GLY A 276 13.61 15.73 -4.87
CA GLY A 276 13.34 17.13 -5.24
C GLY A 276 12.58 17.36 -6.55
N GLU A 277 12.20 16.31 -7.27
CA GLU A 277 11.30 16.35 -8.41
C GLU A 277 9.84 16.50 -7.92
N PRO A 278 9.03 17.40 -8.51
CA PRO A 278 7.64 17.55 -8.11
C PRO A 278 6.88 16.23 -8.36
N SER A 279 6.27 15.69 -7.29
CA SER A 279 5.43 14.50 -7.34
C SER A 279 4.50 14.48 -8.54
N MET A 280 4.42 13.36 -9.26
CA MET A 280 3.47 13.17 -10.38
C MET A 280 2.01 13.32 -9.96
N TYR A 281 1.74 13.29 -8.65
CA TYR A 281 0.42 13.48 -8.06
C TYR A 281 0.12 14.94 -7.70
N ALA A 282 1.10 15.83 -7.79
CA ALA A 282 0.93 17.26 -7.57
C ALA A 282 -0.12 17.82 -8.55
N GLY A 283 -1.16 18.47 -8.01
CA GLY A 283 -2.26 19.02 -8.82
C GLY A 283 -3.33 18.02 -9.26
N LEU A 284 -3.25 16.74 -8.85
CA LEU A 284 -4.38 15.82 -8.94
C LEU A 284 -5.48 16.16 -7.94
N ARG A 285 -5.12 16.84 -6.84
CA ARG A 285 -6.06 17.33 -5.82
C ARG A 285 -7.14 18.18 -6.49
N THR A 286 -8.35 17.68 -6.49
CA THR A 286 -9.54 18.43 -6.89
C THR A 286 -10.42 18.62 -5.67
N PRO A 287 -10.92 19.84 -5.39
CA PRO A 287 -11.93 20.03 -4.36
C PRO A 287 -13.10 19.09 -4.65
N GLU A 288 -13.47 18.27 -3.67
CA GLU A 288 -14.74 17.55 -3.75
C GLU A 288 -15.85 18.57 -3.63
N ASP A 289 -16.91 18.43 -4.43
CA ASP A 289 -18.11 19.25 -4.30
C ASP A 289 -18.73 19.02 -2.90
N GLY A 290 -18.32 19.86 -1.93
CA GLY A 290 -19.06 20.11 -0.69
C GLY A 290 -18.89 19.15 0.50
N ILE A 291 -17.85 18.31 0.57
CA ILE A 291 -17.55 17.54 1.79
C ILE A 291 -16.38 18.21 2.54
N ASP A 292 -16.72 18.85 3.66
CA ASP A 292 -15.78 19.42 4.62
C ASP A 292 -14.98 18.30 5.30
N PHE A 293 -13.77 18.05 4.81
CA PHE A 293 -12.79 17.27 5.55
C PHE A 293 -12.30 18.15 6.70
N GLY A 294 -12.96 18.00 7.85
CA GLY A 294 -12.63 18.72 9.07
C GLY A 294 -11.12 18.85 9.25
N HIS A 295 -10.66 20.10 9.24
CA HIS A 295 -9.26 20.46 9.46
C HIS A 295 -8.71 19.76 10.71
N THR A 296 -7.77 18.84 10.52
CA THR A 296 -6.81 18.51 11.58
C THR A 296 -5.99 19.77 11.86
N PRO A 297 -5.97 20.32 13.10
CA PRO A 297 -5.23 21.53 13.38
C PRO A 297 -3.73 21.26 13.24
N SER A 298 -3.10 21.91 12.26
CA SER A 298 -1.65 22.03 12.19
C SER A 298 -1.18 22.85 13.39
N MET A 299 -0.43 22.25 14.31
CA MET A 299 0.25 22.99 15.38
C MET A 299 1.46 23.71 14.80
N GLU A 300 1.26 24.92 14.30
CA GLU A 300 2.32 25.92 14.17
C GLU A 300 1.79 27.31 14.55
N GLY A 301 2.49 27.97 15.47
CA GLY A 301 2.40 29.43 15.67
C GLY A 301 1.56 29.89 16.86
N MET A 302 2.04 29.70 18.09
CA MET A 302 1.65 30.61 19.17
C MET A 302 2.46 31.91 19.07
N PRO A 303 1.82 33.08 18.97
CA PRO A 303 2.51 34.36 19.09
C PRO A 303 2.82 34.65 20.56
N SER A 304 4.11 34.85 20.85
CA SER A 304 4.60 35.41 22.11
C SER A 304 4.06 36.83 22.30
N THR A 305 3.20 37.03 23.29
CA THR A 305 2.91 38.35 23.84
C THR A 305 3.37 38.40 25.28
N VAL A 306 4.46 39.13 25.50
CA VAL A 306 5.01 39.54 26.80
C VAL A 306 4.23 40.77 27.28
N PRO A 307 3.83 40.85 28.56
CA PRO A 307 3.64 42.13 29.23
C PRO A 307 4.89 42.48 30.04
N GLU A 308 5.36 43.71 29.83
CA GLU A 308 6.52 44.33 30.45
C GLU A 308 6.16 45.00 31.79
N GLN A 309 7.20 45.28 32.60
CA GLN A 309 7.29 46.20 33.76
C GLN A 309 6.99 45.57 35.15
N THR A 310 7.79 45.73 36.23
CA THR A 310 8.91 46.62 36.55
C THR A 310 9.73 46.07 37.74
N GLN A 311 10.98 46.53 37.85
CA GLN A 311 11.99 46.36 38.92
C GLN A 311 11.41 46.58 40.35
N SER A 312 11.91 46.04 41.48
CA SER A 312 13.29 46.10 42.00
C SER A 312 13.39 45.47 43.42
N GLN A 313 14.64 45.14 43.83
CA GLN A 313 15.21 45.15 45.20
C GLN A 313 15.14 43.94 46.18
N SER A 314 16.29 43.23 46.22
CA SER A 314 17.23 43.00 47.35
C SER A 314 16.90 42.18 48.62
N GLN A 315 17.83 41.22 48.85
CA GLN A 315 18.44 40.74 50.11
C GLN A 315 17.64 39.86 51.10
N SER A 316 18.07 38.60 51.27
CA SER A 316 18.84 38.11 52.45
C SER A 316 19.06 36.57 52.42
N GLN A 317 20.26 36.14 52.81
CA GLN A 317 20.71 34.76 53.11
C GLN A 317 20.34 34.33 54.55
N PRO A 318 20.79 33.18 55.11
CA PRO A 318 20.69 31.78 54.69
C PRO A 318 20.25 30.88 55.88
N LEU A 319 20.19 29.54 55.73
CA LEU A 319 20.43 28.59 56.84
C LEU A 319 20.80 27.19 56.30
N ALA A 320 21.59 26.47 57.11
CA ALA A 320 22.54 25.42 56.74
C ALA A 320 22.19 24.01 57.27
N ASN A 321 23.07 23.07 56.92
CA ASN A 321 23.34 21.71 57.47
C ASN A 321 22.42 20.55 57.06
N GLY A 322 22.90 19.33 56.79
CA GLY A 322 24.25 18.71 56.87
C GLY A 322 24.23 17.33 56.17
N THR A 323 25.30 16.92 55.46
CA THR A 323 26.40 16.01 55.87
C THR A 323 26.14 14.48 55.81
N GLY A 324 27.05 13.77 55.12
CA GLY A 324 27.32 12.31 55.18
C GLY A 324 27.24 11.64 53.79
N THR A 325 28.25 11.52 52.91
CA THR A 325 29.62 10.90 52.89
C THR A 325 29.74 9.40 53.19
N GLY A 326 30.21 8.66 52.17
CA GLY A 326 31.03 7.42 52.25
C GLY A 326 30.25 6.11 52.10
N GLY A 327 30.65 5.10 51.33
CA GLY A 327 31.87 4.84 50.55
C GLY A 327 31.84 3.37 50.06
N ALA A 328 32.79 3.05 49.20
CA ALA A 328 33.08 1.75 48.54
C ALA A 328 33.22 0.54 49.50
N THR A 329 33.21 -0.74 49.11
CA THR A 329 34.17 -1.47 48.25
C THR A 329 33.78 -2.97 48.14
N GLU A 330 34.14 -3.58 46.99
CA GLU A 330 34.82 -4.88 46.74
C GLU A 330 34.38 -6.30 47.23
N ARG A 331 34.68 -7.26 46.31
CA ARG A 331 35.03 -8.71 46.42
C ARG A 331 33.90 -9.70 46.76
N GLY A 332 33.82 -10.91 46.20
CA GLY A 332 34.67 -11.73 45.31
C GLY A 332 34.15 -13.20 45.39
N SER A 333 34.87 -14.13 44.74
CA SER A 333 34.72 -15.63 44.71
C SER A 333 33.94 -16.17 43.50
N GLU A 334 34.53 -16.80 42.46
CA GLU A 334 35.36 -18.03 42.31
C GLU A 334 34.65 -19.38 42.53
N GLU A 335 34.59 -20.12 41.41
CA GLU A 335 34.79 -21.57 41.16
C GLU A 335 33.77 -22.67 41.54
N GLY A 336 33.77 -23.68 40.64
CA GLY A 336 33.17 -25.02 40.75
C GLY A 336 32.16 -25.29 39.62
N GLU A 337 32.18 -26.37 38.82
CA GLU A 337 33.03 -27.55 38.65
C GLU A 337 32.40 -28.26 37.42
N LEU A 338 33.19 -28.76 36.46
CA LEU A 338 32.69 -29.50 35.29
C LEU A 338 33.12 -30.96 35.39
N ASP A 339 32.14 -31.85 35.49
CA ASP A 339 32.24 -33.30 35.23
C ASP A 339 31.11 -33.68 34.26
N GLY A 340 31.45 -34.38 33.17
CA GLY A 340 30.49 -34.95 32.21
C GLY A 340 30.90 -34.86 30.75
#